data_AF-A0A6H1ZDB3-F1
#
_entry.id   AF-A0A6H1ZDB3-F1
#
_cell.length_a   1.000
_cell.length_b   1.000
_cell.length_c   1.000
_cell.angle_alpha   90.00
_cell.angle_beta   90.00
_cell.angle_gamma   90.00
#
_symmetry.space_group_name_H-M   'P 1'
#
loop_
_entity.id
_entity.type
_entity.pdbx_description
1 polymer ?
#
loop_
_entity_poly.entity_id
_entity_poly.type
_entity_poly.pdbx_seq_one_letter_code
_entity_poly.pdbx_strand_id
1 'polypeptide(L)' 'MYYQINKKDLRKYKGSDFKDGDTIETENYTFSIRYGGYDTPALCTMVRSNKTCKAIDVVFWKDWFSSFLHDWKY' A
#
# COMPACT_ATOMS: atom_id res chain seq x y z
N MET A 1 6.19 11.10 3.36
CA MET A 1 6.66 11.50 2.01
C MET A 1 5.64 11.07 0.98
N TYR A 2 5.51 11.78 -0.14
CA TYR A 2 4.54 11.44 -1.20
C TYR A 2 5.27 10.84 -2.41
N TYR A 3 4.75 9.71 -2.90
CA TYR A 3 5.28 9.02 -4.08
C TYR A 3 4.17 8.83 -5.10
N GLN A 4 4.44 9.18 -6.36
CA GLN A 4 3.56 8.86 -7.47
C GLN A 4 4.21 7.78 -8.31
N ILE A 5 3.72 6.55 -8.18
CA ILE A 5 4.33 5.35 -8.78
C ILE A 5 3.27 4.62 -9.59
N ASN A 6 3.61 4.19 -10.80
CA ASN A 6 2.68 3.38 -11.59
C ASN A 6 2.53 1.97 -11.00
N LYS A 7 1.44 1.27 -11.34
CA LYS A 7 1.16 -0.09 -10.83
C LYS A 7 2.28 -1.10 -11.14
N LYS A 8 2.99 -0.95 -12.27
CA LYS A 8 4.06 -1.89 -12.67
C LYS A 8 5.32 -1.71 -11.82
N ASP A 9 5.67 -0.47 -11.53
CA ASP A 9 6.84 -0.13 -10.73
C ASP A 9 6.58 -0.35 -9.24
N LEU A 10 5.35 -0.15 -8.76
CA LEU A 10 4.97 -0.47 -7.36
C LEU A 10 5.29 -1.93 -7.00
N ARG A 11 5.22 -2.86 -7.96
CA ARG A 11 5.57 -4.28 -7.77
C ARG A 11 7.05 -4.52 -7.46
N LYS A 12 7.93 -3.55 -7.78
CA LYS A 12 9.37 -3.63 -7.53
C LYS A 12 9.73 -3.17 -6.12
N TYR A 13 8.82 -2.48 -5.45
CA TYR A 13 9.02 -1.96 -4.10
C TYR A 13 8.41 -2.90 -3.07
N LYS A 14 9.07 -2.95 -1.92
CA LYS A 14 8.59 -3.59 -0.71
C LYS A 14 7.93 -2.56 0.18
N GLY A 15 7.03 -3.01 1.06
CA GLY A 15 6.49 -2.14 2.12
C GLY A 15 7.61 -1.48 2.92
N SER A 16 8.68 -2.24 3.23
CA SER A 16 9.87 -1.78 3.93
C SER A 16 10.65 -0.64 3.27
N ASP A 17 10.44 -0.39 1.97
CA ASP A 17 11.13 0.70 1.26
C ASP A 17 10.52 2.07 1.59
N PHE A 18 9.33 2.07 2.21
CA PHE A 18 8.60 3.26 2.62
C PHE A 18 8.61 3.40 4.14
N LYS A 19 8.49 4.65 4.61
CA LYS A 19 8.47 5.02 6.02
C LYS A 19 7.04 5.17 6.53
N ASP A 20 6.89 5.14 7.86
CA ASP A 20 5.62 5.46 8.50
C ASP A 20 5.14 6.86 8.10
N GLY A 21 3.86 7.00 7.76
CA GLY A 21 3.28 8.25 7.27
C GLY A 21 3.60 8.58 5.81
N ASP A 22 4.22 7.66 5.06
CA ASP A 22 4.36 7.81 3.62
C ASP A 22 3.02 7.58 2.89
N THR A 23 2.81 8.30 1.80
CA THR A 23 1.64 8.14 0.93
C THR A 23 2.11 7.78 -0.46
N ILE A 24 1.58 6.70 -1.02
CA ILE A 24 1.89 6.24 -2.37
C ILE A 24 0.62 6.34 -3.20
N GLU A 25 0.66 7.07 -4.29
CA GLU A 25 -0.43 7.20 -5.23
C GLU A 25 -0.12 6.46 -6.53
N THR A 26 -1.08 5.65 -6.95
CA THR A 26 -1.14 4.99 -8.25
C THR A 26 -2.35 5.50 -9.01
N GLU A 27 -2.45 5.17 -10.30
CA GLU A 27 -3.59 5.55 -11.15
C GLU A 27 -4.96 5.19 -10.53
N ASN A 28 -5.06 4.07 -9.82
CA ASN A 28 -6.33 3.54 -9.31
C ASN A 28 -6.46 3.59 -7.79
N TYR A 29 -5.35 3.71 -7.07
CA TYR A 29 -5.33 3.56 -5.61
C TYR A 29 -4.33 4.51 -4.95
N THR A 30 -4.71 5.02 -3.79
CA THR A 30 -3.84 5.73 -2.86
C THR A 30 -3.61 4.84 -1.64
N PHE A 31 -2.34 4.64 -1.28
CA PHE A 31 -1.89 3.84 -0.16
C PHE A 31 -1.30 4.77 0.90
N SER A 32 -1.84 4.76 2.11
CA SER A 32 -1.25 5.46 3.26
C SER A 32 -0.53 4.45 4.15
N ILE A 33 0.79 4.57 4.22
CA ILE A 33 1.65 3.66 4.98
C ILE A 33 1.58 3.99 6.46
N ARG A 34 1.18 3.00 7.27
CA ARG A 34 1.26 3.05 8.72
C ARG A 34 1.88 1.77 9.27
N TYR A 35 3.04 1.86 9.90
CA TYR A 35 3.60 0.75 10.66
C TYR A 35 2.94 0.74 12.05
N GLY A 36 2.01 -0.19 12.25
CA GLY A 36 1.43 -0.42 13.57
C GLY A 36 2.43 -1.13 14.48
N GLY A 37 2.37 -0.87 15.79
CA GLY A 37 3.18 -1.54 16.82
C GLY A 37 2.81 -3.00 17.06
N TYR A 38 2.52 -3.75 15.99
CA TYR A 38 2.34 -5.19 16.04
C TYR A 38 3.73 -5.84 16.05
N ASP A 39 3.93 -6.86 16.90
CA ASP A 39 5.20 -7.55 17.16
C ASP A 39 5.81 -8.31 15.95
N THR A 40 5.20 -8.19 14.78
CA THR A 40 5.62 -8.80 13.52
C THR A 40 5.43 -7.78 12.40
N PRO A 41 6.18 -7.86 11.29
CA PRO A 41 6.31 -6.77 10.32
C PRO A 41 5.04 -6.60 9.46
N ALA A 42 3.99 -6.08 10.11
CA ALA A 42 2.70 -5.76 9.58
C ALA A 42 2.68 -4.27 9.22
N LEU A 43 2.65 -4.00 7.93
CA LEU A 43 2.42 -2.68 7.35
C LEU A 43 0.90 -2.48 7.28
N CYS A 44 0.32 -1.74 8.22
CA CYS A 44 -1.08 -1.32 8.13
C CYS A 44 -1.17 -0.22 7.07
N THR A 45 -1.80 -0.51 5.95
CA THR A 45 -1.96 0.45 4.86
C THR A 45 -3.43 0.72 4.62
N MET A 46 -3.84 1.98 4.72
CA MET A 46 -5.14 2.38 4.23
C MET A 46 -5.06 2.47 2.71
N VAL A 47 -5.82 1.63 2.00
CA VAL A 47 -5.92 1.67 0.55
C VAL A 47 -7.23 2.33 0.17
N ARG A 48 -7.15 3.47 -0.48
CA ARG A 48 -8.30 4.20 -1.04
C ARG A 48 -8.35 4.01 -2.54
N SER A 49 -9.49 3.57 -3.06
CA SER A 49 -9.75 3.59 -4.50
C SER A 49 -9.98 5.03 -4.97
N ASN A 50 -9.23 5.46 -5.98
CA ASN A 50 -9.39 6.79 -6.57
C ASN A 50 -10.69 6.90 -7.38
N LYS A 51 -11.19 5.76 -7.91
CA LYS A 51 -12.43 5.72 -8.70
C LYS A 51 -13.69 5.75 -7.84
N THR A 52 -13.70 4.97 -6.75
CA THR A 52 -14.91 4.81 -5.92
C THR A 52 -14.86 5.61 -4.62
N CYS A 53 -13.72 6.24 -4.32
CA CYS A 53 -13.43 6.91 -3.05
C CYS A 53 -13.57 6.01 -1.80
N LYS A 54 -13.75 4.69 -1.98
CA LYS A 54 -13.80 3.73 -0.88
C LYS A 54 -12.41 3.51 -0.32
N ALA A 55 -12.30 3.56 1.00
CA ALA A 55 -11.08 3.24 1.73
C ALA A 55 -11.26 1.92 2.49
N ILE A 56 -10.21 1.10 2.50
CA ILE A 56 -10.16 -0.17 3.22
C ILE A 56 -8.82 -0.20 3.94
N ASP A 57 -8.84 -0.58 5.21
CA ASP A 57 -7.61 -0.85 5.96
C ASP A 57 -7.11 -2.25 5.62
N VAL A 58 -5.86 -2.33 5.16
CA VAL A 58 -5.25 -3.57 4.71
C VAL A 58 -3.95 -3.76 5.44
N VAL A 59 -3.75 -4.93 6.03
CA VAL A 59 -2.49 -5.29 6.66
C VAL A 59 -1.65 -6.08 5.67
N PHE A 60 -0.55 -5.50 5.23
CA PHE A 60 0.44 -6.18 4.40
C PHE A 60 1.58 -6.70 5.25
N TRP A 61 2.17 -7.81 4.82
CA TRP A 61 3.50 -8.19 5.31
C TRP A 61 4.53 -7.27 4.66
N LYS A 62 5.61 -6.88 5.38
CA LYS A 62 6.65 -5.95 4.91
C LYS A 62 7.14 -6.17 3.47
N ASP A 63 7.10 -7.40 2.98
CA ASP A 63 7.60 -7.80 1.66
C ASP A 63 6.56 -7.74 0.52
N TRP A 64 5.29 -7.36 0.74
CA TRP A 64 4.24 -7.67 -0.26
C TRP A 64 3.28 -6.53 -0.65
N PHE A 65 3.62 -5.83 -1.73
CA PHE A 65 2.64 -5.18 -2.64
C PHE A 65 2.19 -6.10 -3.79
N SER A 66 3.02 -7.06 -4.21
CA SER A 66 2.76 -7.85 -5.43
C SER A 66 1.50 -8.70 -5.35
N SER A 67 1.21 -9.29 -4.18
CA SER A 67 0.04 -10.16 -3.99
C SER A 67 -1.27 -9.40 -3.87
N PHE A 68 -1.25 -8.23 -3.24
CA PHE A 68 -2.41 -7.33 -3.24
C PHE A 68 -2.83 -6.98 -4.68
N LEU A 69 -1.87 -6.62 -5.53
CA LEU A 69 -2.16 -6.20 -6.91
C LEU A 69 -2.61 -7.35 -7.84
N HIS A 70 -2.43 -8.61 -7.41
CA HIS A 70 -2.79 -9.81 -8.18
C HIS A 70 -4.18 -10.33 -7.83
N ASP A 71 -4.55 -10.32 -6.54
CA ASP A 71 -5.80 -10.89 -6.03
C ASP A 71 -6.93 -9.88 -5.77
N TRP A 72 -6.67 -8.57 -5.86
CA TRP A 72 -7.73 -7.57 -5.67
C TRP A 72 -8.67 -7.51 -6.88
N LYS A 73 -9.63 -8.44 -6.93
CA LYS A 73 -10.81 -8.44 -7.79
C LYS A 73 -12.05 -8.04 -6.96
N TYR A 74 -12.12 -6.78 -6.56
CA TYR A 74 -13.35 -6.17 -6.06
C TYR A 74 -13.45 -4.73 -6.58
#